data_AF-A0A0S8BNM6-F1
#
_entry.id   AF-A0A0S8BNM6-F1
#
_cell.length_a   1.000
_cell.length_b   1.000
_cell.length_c   1.000
_cell.angle_alpha   90.00
_cell.angle_beta   90.00
_cell.angle_gamma   90.00
#
_symmetry.space_group_name_H-M   'P 1'
#
loop_
_entity.id
_entity.type
_entity.pdbx_description
1 polymer ?
#
loop_
_entity_poly.entity_id
_entity_poly.type
_entity_poly.pdbx_seq_one_letter_code
_entity_poly.pdbx_strand_id
1 'polypeptide(L)' 'MRHQKAGRKFGRNTSHRRAMFRNMAGNLVLHGQIKTTDAKAKELRR' A
#
# COMPACT_ATOMS: atom_id res chain seq x y z
N MET A 1 23.20 -7.92 -3.10
CA MET A 1 21.84 -7.38 -3.40
C MET A 1 20.87 -8.55 -3.47
N ARG A 2 19.68 -8.45 -2.87
CA ARG A 2 18.68 -9.53 -2.99
C ARG A 2 17.96 -9.38 -4.33
N HIS A 3 18.22 -10.26 -5.28
CA HIS A 3 17.56 -10.26 -6.58
C HIS A 3 16.05 -10.54 -6.44
N GLN A 4 15.24 -10.01 -7.36
CA GLN A 4 13.79 -10.24 -7.46
C GLN A 4 12.95 -9.82 -6.24
N LYS A 5 13.38 -8.81 -5.48
CA LYS A 5 12.59 -8.31 -4.35
C LYS A 5 11.32 -7.60 -4.82
N ALA A 6 10.16 -8.21 -4.60
CA ALA A 6 8.86 -7.58 -4.78
C ALA A 6 8.41 -6.82 -3.54
N GLY A 7 7.69 -5.72 -3.77
CA GLY A 7 7.00 -4.94 -2.74
C GLY A 7 7.88 -3.98 -1.93
N ARG A 8 7.25 -2.88 -1.48
CA ARG A 8 7.88 -1.84 -0.65
C ARG A 8 7.55 -2.05 0.84
N LYS A 9 8.54 -1.90 1.72
CA LYS A 9 8.37 -2.09 3.18
C LYS A 9 7.79 -0.87 3.90
N PHE A 10 7.90 0.35 3.34
CA PHE A 10 7.40 1.60 3.93
C PHE A 10 7.81 1.83 5.41
N GLY A 11 8.95 1.27 5.84
CA GLY A 11 9.39 1.31 7.24
C GLY A 11 8.42 0.65 8.23
N ARG A 12 7.53 -0.25 7.77
CA ARG A 12 6.49 -0.89 8.58
C ARG A 12 6.64 -2.40 8.59
N ASN A 13 6.23 -3.02 9.68
CA ASN A 13 6.11 -4.47 9.78
C ASN A 13 4.98 -4.99 8.85
N THR A 14 4.89 -6.31 8.68
CA THR A 14 3.93 -6.92 7.78
C THR A 14 2.48 -6.69 8.21
N SER A 15 2.18 -6.74 9.51
CA SER A 15 0.82 -6.54 10.04
C SER A 15 0.32 -5.12 9.80
N HIS A 16 1.12 -4.11 10.13
CA HIS A 16 0.79 -2.70 9.89
C HIS A 16 0.64 -2.42 8.39
N ARG A 17 1.50 -2.99 7.52
CA ARG A 17 1.31 -2.85 6.07
C ARG A 17 -0.03 -3.40 5.60
N ARG A 18 -0.42 -4.60 6.06
CA ARG A 18 -1.72 -5.20 5.70
C ARG A 18 -2.89 -4.32 6.15
N ALA A 19 -2.86 -3.81 7.38
CA ALA A 19 -3.88 -2.91 7.88
C ALA A 19 -3.95 -1.59 7.10
N MET A 20 -2.78 -0.99 6.79
CA MET A 20 -2.69 0.23 5.98
C MET A 20 -3.34 0.05 4.61
N PHE A 21 -3.03 -1.04 3.89
CA PHE A 21 -3.62 -1.30 2.58
C PHE A 21 -5.12 -1.58 2.65
N ARG A 22 -5.61 -2.32 3.66
CA ARG A 22 -7.06 -2.52 3.88
C ARG A 22 -7.79 -1.19 4.04
N ASN A 23 -7.27 -0.30 4.88
CA ASN A 23 -7.90 1.00 5.11
C ASN A 23 -7.88 1.86 3.85
N MET A 24 -6.78 1.88 3.09
CA MET A 24 -6.71 2.62 1.83
C MET A 24 -7.69 2.05 0.78
N ALA A 25 -7.80 0.73 0.66
CA ALA A 25 -8.76 0.10 -0.25
C ALA A 25 -10.21 0.43 0.15
N GLY A 26 -10.54 0.32 1.44
CA GLY A 26 -11.86 0.70 1.95
C GLY A 26 -12.21 2.15 1.67
N ASN A 27 -11.28 3.08 1.95
CA ASN A 27 -11.48 4.50 1.66
C ASN A 27 -11.63 4.78 0.16
N LEU A 28 -10.90 4.06 -0.70
CA LEU A 28 -11.04 4.20 -2.15
C LEU A 28 -12.43 3.75 -2.63
N VAL A 29 -12.96 2.65 -2.08
CA VAL A 29 -14.32 2.19 -2.39
C VAL A 29 -15.37 3.18 -1.86
N LEU A 30 -15.19 3.69 -0.64
CA LEU A 30 -16.15 4.58 0.00
C LEU A 30 -16.22 5.97 -0.66
N HIS A 31 -15.08 6.53 -1.03
CA HIS A 31 -14.99 7.92 -1.51
C HIS A 31 -14.73 8.04 -3.01
N GLY A 32 -14.50 6.93 -3.72
CA GLY A 32 -14.21 6.90 -5.16
C GLY A 32 -12.80 7.39 -5.54
N GLN A 33 -12.16 8.20 -4.70
CA GLN A 33 -10.80 8.70 -4.89
C GLN A 33 -10.11 8.94 -3.55
N ILE A 34 -8.80 8.68 -3.49
CA ILE A 34 -7.97 9.01 -2.32
C ILE A 34 -6.67 9.69 -2.76
N LYS A 35 -6.16 10.62 -1.95
CA LYS A 35 -4.82 11.21 -2.12
C LYS A 35 -3.80 10.45 -1.29
N THR A 36 -2.77 9.91 -1.93
CA THR A 36 -1.69 9.18 -1.25
C THR A 36 -0.36 9.39 -2.01
N THR A 37 0.72 8.79 -1.52
CA THR A 37 2.02 8.87 -2.22
C THR A 37 2.03 7.92 -3.42
N ASP A 38 2.72 8.31 -4.50
CA ASP A 38 2.86 7.47 -5.72
C ASP A 38 3.34 6.05 -5.39
N ALA A 39 4.30 5.94 -4.47
CA ALA A 39 4.79 4.67 -3.97
C ALA A 39 3.70 3.78 -3.36
N LYS A 40 2.82 4.34 -2.53
CA LYS A 40 1.72 3.61 -1.88
C LYS A 40 0.61 3.28 -2.87
N ALA A 41 0.30 4.18 -3.79
CA ALA A 41 -0.70 3.95 -4.84
C ALA A 41 -0.29 2.78 -5.76
N LYS A 42 0.96 2.78 -6.23
CA LYS A 42 1.51 1.69 -7.06
C LYS A 42 1.48 0.34 -6.35
N GLU A 43 1.75 0.33 -5.05
CA GLU A 43 1.74 -0.89 -4.25
C GLU A 43 0.32 -1.33 -3.84
N LEU A 44 -0.65 -0.41 -3.76
CA LEU A 44 -2.05 -0.75 -3.54
C LEU A 44 -2.70 -1.38 -4.79
N ARG A 45 -2.24 -0.99 -6.00
CA ARG A 45 -2.73 -1.54 -7.29
C ARG A 45 -2.18 -2.94 -7.60
N ARG A 46 -1.08 -3.34 -6.95
CA ARG A 46 -0.30 -4.53 -7.30
C ARG A 46 -0.93 -5.80 -6.75
#